data_AF-A0A849Q7F2-F1
#
_entry.id   AF-A0A849Q7F2-F1
#
_cell.length_a   1.000
_cell.length_b   1.000
_cell.length_c   1.000
_cell.angle_alpha   90.00
_cell.angle_beta   90.00
_cell.angle_gamma   90.00
#
_symmetry.space_group_name_H-M   'P 1'
#
loop_
_entity.id
_entity.type
_entity.pdbx_description
1 polymer ?
#
loop_
_entity_poly.entity_id
_entity_poly.type
_entity_poly.pdbx_seq_one_letter_code
_entity_poly.pdbx_strand_id
1 'polypeptide(L)' 'MLVKFEVYKDERSWCARGIGVDIFTQGESLDDLMGNIKEA' A
#
# COMPACT_ATOMS: atom_id res chain seq x y z
N MET A 1 4.58 3.16 -16.42
CA MET A 1 3.29 3.75 -15.98
C MET A 1 3.48 4.23 -14.56
N LEU A 2 3.09 5.47 -14.23
CA LEU A 2 3.24 5.99 -12.87
C LEU A 2 1.97 5.69 -12.08
N VAL A 3 2.11 4.94 -10.99
CA VAL A 3 1.02 4.63 -10.06
C VAL A 3 1.26 5.38 -8.77
N LYS A 4 0.25 6.10 -8.29
CA LYS A 4 0.29 6.78 -6.98
C LYS A 4 -0.50 5.94 -5.99
N PHE A 5 -0.04 5.90 -4.75
CA PHE A 5 -0.73 5.23 -3.65
C PHE A 5 -1.12 6.24 -2.58
N GLU A 6 -2.32 6.09 -2.04
CA GLU A 6 -2.66 6.66 -0.73
C GLU A 6 -2.24 5.64 0.32
N VAL A 7 -1.41 6.07 1.27
CA VAL A 7 -0.92 5.24 2.37
C VAL A 7 -1.49 5.77 3.67
N TYR A 8 -2.12 4.88 4.44
CA TYR A 8 -2.72 5.23 5.73
C TYR A 8 -2.53 4.09 6.73
N LYS A 9 -2.57 4.43 8.01
CA LYS A 9 -2.59 3.45 9.11
C LYS A 9 -4.04 3.15 9.45
N ASP A 10 -4.46 1.91 9.21
CA ASP A 10 -5.64 1.33 9.83
C ASP A 10 -5.22 0.73 11.18
N GLU A 11 -6.13 0.62 12.15
CA GLU A 11 -5.86 0.43 13.60
C GLU A 11 -4.64 -0.45 13.96
N ARG A 12 -4.37 -1.52 13.17
CA ARG A 12 -3.24 -2.43 13.35
C ARG A 12 -2.28 -2.52 12.14
N SER A 13 -2.72 -2.22 10.93
CA SER A 13 -1.96 -2.42 9.69
C SER A 13 -1.73 -1.12 8.92
N TRP A 14 -0.65 -1.07 8.15
CA TRP A 14 -0.45 -0.05 7.13
C TRP A 14 -1.10 -0.52 5.84
N CYS A 15 -1.88 0.33 5.20
CA CYS A 15 -2.61 0.01 3.98
C CYS A 15 -2.18 0.95 2.85
N ALA A 16 -2.16 0.43 1.62
CA ALA A 16 -1.93 1.21 0.41
C ALA A 16 -3.01 0.93 -0.63
N ARG A 17 -3.60 1.99 -1.17
CA ARG A 17 -4.57 1.91 -2.27
C ARG A 17 -4.05 2.66 -3.48
N GLY A 18 -4.00 1.98 -4.63
CA GLY A 18 -3.63 2.58 -5.90
C GLY A 18 -4.68 3.58 -6.38
N ILE A 19 -4.27 4.78 -6.76
CA ILE A 19 -5.15 5.83 -7.29
C ILE A 19 -5.37 5.60 -8.78
N GLY A 20 -6.62 5.39 -9.18
CA GLY A 20 -7.00 5.19 -10.58
C GLY A 20 -6.67 3.79 -11.13
N VAL A 21 -6.29 2.86 -10.25
CA VAL A 21 -6.04 1.44 -10.56
C VAL A 21 -6.63 0.56 -9.47
N ASP A 22 -6.90 -0.70 -9.78
CA ASP A 22 -7.45 -1.67 -8.82
C ASP A 22 -6.31 -2.43 -8.12
N ILE A 23 -5.53 -1.71 -7.31
CA ILE A 23 -4.44 -2.28 -6.50
C ILE A 23 -4.69 -1.94 -5.03
N PHE A 24 -4.65 -2.96 -4.18
CA PHE A 24 -4.71 -2.81 -2.73
C PHE A 24 -3.72 -3.77 -2.08
N THR A 25 -2.96 -3.29 -1.10
CA THR A 25 -2.08 -4.12 -0.29
C THR A 25 -1.93 -3.56 1.13
N GLN A 26 -1.44 -4.38 2.05
CA GLN A 26 -1.28 -4.02 3.45
C GLN A 26 -0.02 -4.67 4.06
N GLY A 27 0.51 -4.10 5.14
CA GLY A 27 1.66 -4.62 5.89
C GLY A 27 1.56 -4.31 7.38
N GLU A 28 2.28 -5.05 8.22
CA GLU A 28 2.29 -4.83 9.67
C GLU A 28 3.03 -3.53 10.03
N SER A 29 4.20 -3.34 9.43
CA SER A 29 4.97 -2.09 9.45
C SER A 29 4.87 -1.32 8.13
N LEU A 30 5.34 -0.06 8.13
CA LEU A 30 5.41 0.73 6.91
C LEU A 30 6.43 0.12 5.92
N ASP A 31 7.52 -0.45 6.43
CA ASP A 31 8.54 -1.11 5.61
C ASP A 31 7.98 -2.37 4.94
N ASP A 32 7.21 -3.19 5.66
CA ASP A 32 6.53 -4.35 5.08
C ASP A 32 5.55 -3.93 3.98
N LEU A 33 4.78 -2.87 4.22
CA LEU A 33 3.88 -2.30 3.21
C LEU A 33 4.65 -1.86 1.96
N MET A 34 5.80 -1.19 2.13
CA MET A 34 6.64 -0.76 1.00
C MET A 34 7.24 -1.94 0.24
N GLY A 35 7.53 -3.05 0.92
CA GLY A 35 7.86 -4.33 0.29
C GLY A 35 6.71 -4.82 -0.58
N ASN A 36 5.52 -4.90 -0.01
CA ASN A 36 4.33 -5.42 -0.69
C ASN A 36 3.90 -4.52 -1.88
N ILE A 37 4.04 -3.20 -1.78
CA ILE A 37 3.78 -2.26 -2.90
C ILE A 37 4.70 -2.53 -4.10
N LYS A 38 5.93 -3.00 -3.88
CA LYS A 38 6.85 -3.31 -4.99
C LYS A 38 6.49 -4.59 -5.74
N GLU A 39 5.77 -5.51 -5.08
CA GLU A 39 5.35 -6.79 -5.66
C GLU A 39 3.95 -6.75 -6.30
N ALA A 40 3.10 -5.83 -5.84
CA ALA A 40 1.73 -5.63 -6.31
C ALA A 40 1.63 -4.90 -7.66
#